data_AF-A0A1B6AKI4-F1
#
_entry.id   AF-A0A1B6AKI4-F1
#
_cell.length_a   1.000
_cell.length_b   1.000
_cell.length_c   1.000
_cell.angle_alpha   90.00
_cell.angle_beta   90.00
_cell.angle_gamma   90.00
#
_symmetry.space_group_name_H-M   'P 1'
#
loop_
_entity.id
_entity.type
_entity.pdbx_description
1 polymer ?
#
loop_
_entity_poly.entity_id
_entity_poly.type
_entity_poly.pdbx_seq_one_letter_code
_entity_poly.pdbx_strand_id
1 'polypeptide(L)'
;MLFSLLMVAAAGMGTTAAAAISPHPARAAATTVPLDRVVPAPASVQPGGRPYTLGDDTRIRVPAGSWESRRIAGYLADLLRPATGYDLPVTTRGGNDGIVLRLGGRHARGLGAEGYRLTSGGRAVTITAARPAGLFRGVQTLRQLLPAAVERRTGRPGRPGPWRIAGGTIADRPRYAHRGAMLDVSRHFFTVAQVKRSIDQLAQYKINTLHLHLSDDQGWRIALASWPRLATYGGSTQVGGGPGGYYTKDDYREIVRYAADRYLTVIPEIDMPGHTNAALASYAELNCDGKAPPLYTGTSVGFSSLCVPKKVTYDFIDDVIREIAALTPGRYLHIGGDEAHSTSHQDYVAFMDRVQPVVAKYGKTVIGWHQLTGARPADGAVAQYWGYDKTGAPERAKVVDAAKRGTGIILSPADHAYLDMKYDKDSPLGTNWAGYVGVRRSYDWDPGDYLEGAPGEAILGVEAPLWSETLSTSAHLEYMTFPRLPALAELGWSPADTHDWAAFRERLAAQGPRWDAQGIHYYRSPEVPWPDGR
;
A
#
# COMPACT_ATOMS: atom_id res chain seq x y z
N MET A 1 -56.05 86.18 -28.50
CA MET A 1 -57.06 85.97 -27.44
C MET A 1 -56.50 84.93 -26.48
N LEU A 2 -55.88 85.39 -25.40
CA LEU A 2 -56.41 85.52 -24.02
C LEU A 2 -56.06 84.30 -23.15
N PHE A 3 -55.12 84.53 -22.22
CA PHE A 3 -55.01 84.09 -20.82
C PHE A 3 -55.75 82.80 -20.36
N SER A 4 -55.05 81.93 -19.62
CA SER A 4 -55.11 81.92 -18.14
C SER A 4 -54.29 80.80 -17.46
N LEU A 5 -53.69 81.19 -16.35
CA LEU A 5 -53.06 80.40 -15.27
C LEU A 5 -54.06 79.43 -14.61
N LEU A 6 -53.60 78.30 -14.07
CA LEU A 6 -53.96 77.88 -12.70
C LEU A 6 -52.97 76.81 -12.15
N MET A 7 -52.42 77.08 -10.96
CA MET A 7 -51.81 76.10 -10.05
C MET A 7 -52.86 75.10 -9.53
N VAL A 8 -52.43 73.92 -9.04
CA VAL A 8 -52.66 73.45 -7.65
C VAL A 8 -52.14 71.99 -7.42
N ALA A 9 -51.42 71.85 -6.31
CA ALA A 9 -51.17 70.70 -5.41
C ALA A 9 -50.62 69.36 -5.95
N ALA A 10 -49.34 69.12 -5.66
CA ALA A 10 -48.77 67.78 -5.53
C ALA A 10 -49.07 67.20 -4.14
N ALA A 11 -49.82 66.10 -4.08
CA ALA A 11 -49.95 65.28 -2.89
C ALA A 11 -48.80 64.26 -2.86
N GLY A 12 -47.88 64.41 -1.89
CA GLY A 12 -46.84 63.42 -1.62
C GLY A 12 -47.42 62.22 -0.88
N MET A 13 -47.40 61.05 -1.52
CA MET A 13 -47.48 59.76 -0.83
C MET A 13 -46.06 59.27 -0.60
N GLY A 14 -45.58 59.39 0.64
CA GLY A 14 -44.34 58.78 1.08
C GLY A 14 -44.52 57.26 1.17
N THR A 15 -43.91 56.52 0.25
CA THR A 15 -43.71 55.08 0.39
C THR A 15 -42.47 54.86 1.25
N THR A 16 -42.66 54.39 2.48
CA THR A 16 -41.58 53.85 3.30
C THR A 16 -41.06 52.58 2.65
N ALA A 17 -39.95 52.68 1.91
CA ALA A 17 -39.21 51.53 1.44
C ALA A 17 -38.61 50.80 2.65
N ALA A 18 -39.27 49.73 3.09
CA ALA A 18 -38.65 48.75 3.98
C ALA A 18 -37.52 48.07 3.21
N ALA A 19 -36.28 48.39 3.56
CA ALA A 19 -35.11 47.66 3.10
C ALA A 19 -35.25 46.19 3.53
N ALA A 20 -35.59 45.33 2.57
CA ALA A 20 -35.56 43.89 2.75
C ALA A 20 -34.09 43.47 2.97
N ILE A 21 -33.75 43.21 4.23
CA ILE A 21 -32.50 42.56 4.60
C ILE A 21 -32.54 41.18 3.94
N SER A 22 -31.78 41.00 2.85
CA SER A 22 -31.60 39.70 2.23
C SER A 22 -31.05 38.75 3.29
N PRO A 23 -31.68 37.58 3.53
CA PRO A 23 -31.09 36.60 4.43
C PRO A 23 -29.76 36.17 3.81
N HIS A 24 -28.66 36.40 4.55
CA HIS A 24 -27.39 35.77 4.23
C HIS A 24 -27.65 34.28 3.96
N PRO A 25 -27.10 33.68 2.88
CA PRO A 25 -27.21 32.24 2.70
C PRO A 25 -26.61 31.61 3.96
N ALA A 26 -27.44 30.88 4.71
CA ALA A 26 -27.00 30.08 5.82
C ALA A 26 -25.84 29.22 5.29
N ARG A 27 -24.63 29.48 5.80
CA ARG A 27 -23.42 28.74 5.45
C ARG A 27 -23.76 27.27 5.65
N ALA A 28 -23.96 26.51 4.57
CA ALA A 28 -24.34 25.10 4.62
C ALA A 28 -23.41 24.44 5.64
N ALA A 29 -23.98 23.91 6.73
CA ALA A 29 -23.21 23.30 7.79
C ALA A 29 -22.37 22.20 7.13
N ALA A 30 -21.05 22.41 7.03
CA ALA A 30 -20.19 21.44 6.37
C ALA A 30 -20.44 20.08 7.03
N THR A 31 -20.97 19.16 6.22
CA THR A 31 -21.38 17.84 6.65
C THR A 31 -20.15 17.05 7.03
N THR A 32 -20.21 16.35 8.17
CA THR A 32 -19.11 15.49 8.60
C THR A 32 -19.02 14.28 7.69
N VAL A 33 -17.81 13.81 7.39
CA VAL A 33 -17.62 12.50 6.76
C VAL A 33 -18.25 11.44 7.70
N PRO A 34 -19.16 10.58 7.21
CA PRO A 34 -19.74 9.50 8.03
C PRO A 34 -18.66 8.60 8.62
N LEU A 35 -18.91 8.08 9.83
CA LEU A 35 -17.90 7.35 10.61
C LEU A 35 -17.47 6.01 9.95
N ASP A 36 -18.35 5.44 9.13
CA ASP A 36 -18.17 4.22 8.33
C ASP A 36 -17.57 4.49 6.95
N ARG A 37 -17.45 5.76 6.53
CA ARG A 37 -16.95 6.13 5.20
C ARG A 37 -15.42 6.17 5.16
N VAL A 38 -14.80 5.04 5.44
CA VAL A 38 -13.35 4.82 5.39
C VAL A 38 -13.02 3.52 4.66
N VAL A 39 -11.81 3.45 4.10
CA VAL A 39 -11.26 2.25 3.45
C VAL A 39 -9.92 1.93 4.12
N PRO A 40 -9.68 0.71 4.62
CA PRO A 40 -10.61 -0.42 4.73
C PRO A 40 -11.85 -0.17 5.61
N ALA A 41 -12.94 -0.89 5.34
CA ALA A 41 -14.13 -0.95 6.19
C ALA A 41 -13.77 -1.40 7.62
N PRO A 42 -14.08 -0.63 8.67
CA PRO A 42 -13.71 -1.03 10.02
C PRO A 42 -14.54 -2.20 10.52
N ALA A 43 -13.95 -3.04 11.37
CA ALA A 43 -14.65 -4.22 11.92
C ALA A 43 -15.91 -3.88 12.74
N SER A 44 -15.99 -2.70 13.35
CA SER A 44 -17.18 -2.22 14.03
C SER A 44 -17.24 -0.70 14.04
N VAL A 45 -18.40 -0.16 13.67
CA VAL A 45 -18.68 1.29 13.65
C VAL A 45 -19.98 1.56 14.39
N GLN A 46 -19.94 2.46 15.36
CA GLN A 46 -21.09 2.92 16.15
C GLN A 46 -21.14 4.45 16.10
N PRO A 47 -21.81 5.05 15.10
CA PRO A 47 -21.98 6.49 15.01
C PRO A 47 -22.83 7.01 16.19
N GLY A 48 -22.53 8.21 16.68
CA GLY A 48 -23.34 8.83 17.72
C GLY A 48 -22.69 9.99 18.46
N GLY A 49 -23.51 10.85 19.06
CA GLY A 49 -23.02 12.01 19.80
C GLY A 49 -22.55 13.17 18.90
N ARG A 50 -21.99 14.20 19.54
CA ARG A 50 -21.54 15.42 18.84
C ARG A 50 -20.20 15.17 18.13
N PRO A 51 -19.99 15.72 16.92
CA PRO A 51 -18.69 15.64 16.25
C PRO A 51 -17.61 16.42 17.00
N TYR A 52 -16.36 15.99 16.85
CA TYR A 52 -15.20 16.77 17.27
C TYR A 52 -14.81 17.77 16.18
N THR A 53 -14.32 18.97 16.55
CA THR A 53 -13.82 19.97 15.60
C THR A 53 -12.39 20.36 15.99
N LEU A 54 -11.44 20.25 15.07
CA LEU A 54 -10.09 20.77 15.32
C LEU A 54 -10.13 22.30 15.37
N GLY A 55 -9.51 22.85 16.41
CA GLY A 55 -9.27 24.27 16.62
C GLY A 55 -7.79 24.59 16.71
N ASP A 56 -7.47 25.87 16.75
CA ASP A 56 -6.12 26.42 16.95
C ASP A 56 -5.52 26.01 18.30
N ASP A 57 -6.36 25.83 19.33
CA ASP A 57 -5.99 25.35 20.66
C ASP A 57 -5.80 23.83 20.76
N THR A 58 -6.10 23.07 19.70
CA THR A 58 -6.04 21.61 19.72
C THR A 58 -4.61 21.13 19.97
N ARG A 59 -4.46 20.23 20.94
CA ARG A 59 -3.19 19.56 21.27
C ARG A 59 -3.27 18.08 20.92
N ILE A 60 -2.12 17.49 20.57
CA ILE A 60 -1.98 16.04 20.41
C ILE A 60 -1.31 15.50 21.67
N ARG A 61 -2.06 14.74 22.46
CA ARG A 61 -1.66 14.26 23.78
C ARG A 61 -1.22 12.81 23.69
N VAL A 62 -0.07 12.50 24.27
CA VAL A 62 0.50 11.15 24.33
C VAL A 62 0.96 10.82 25.75
N PRO A 63 1.08 9.53 26.13
CA PRO A 63 1.60 9.15 27.43
C PRO A 63 3.05 9.63 27.60
N ALA A 64 3.42 10.06 28.81
CA ALA A 64 4.82 10.31 29.14
C ALA A 64 5.64 9.01 29.01
N GLY A 65 6.91 9.13 28.62
CA GLY A 65 7.83 7.98 28.50
C GLY A 65 7.66 7.10 27.26
N SER A 66 6.63 7.31 26.42
CA SER A 66 6.46 6.56 25.17
C SER A 66 7.04 7.32 23.97
N TRP A 67 8.29 7.01 23.60
CA TRP A 67 8.93 7.59 22.40
C TRP A 67 8.13 7.28 21.12
N GLU A 68 7.67 6.04 20.95
CA GLU A 68 6.92 5.64 19.75
C GLU A 68 5.58 6.38 19.63
N SER A 69 4.84 6.58 20.73
CA SER A 69 3.61 7.37 20.70
C SER A 69 3.89 8.82 20.33
N ARG A 70 5.01 9.40 20.81
CA ARG A 70 5.46 10.75 20.44
C ARG A 70 5.79 10.85 18.95
N ARG A 71 6.47 9.85 18.38
CA ARG A 71 6.77 9.76 16.93
C ARG A 71 5.47 9.71 16.10
N ILE A 72 4.51 8.90 16.50
CA ILE A 72 3.20 8.80 15.82
C ILE A 72 2.41 10.11 15.92
N ALA A 73 2.43 10.76 17.08
CA ALA A 73 1.80 12.07 17.25
C ALA A 73 2.49 13.15 16.41
N GLY A 74 3.82 13.10 16.26
CA GLY A 74 4.58 13.96 15.35
C GLY A 74 4.15 13.75 13.90
N TYR A 75 4.09 12.50 13.45
CA TYR A 75 3.58 12.14 12.13
C TYR A 75 2.16 12.70 11.88
N LEU A 76 1.25 12.56 12.86
CA LEU A 76 -0.10 13.12 12.75
C LEU A 76 -0.08 14.66 12.68
N ALA A 77 0.74 15.32 13.50
CA ALA A 77 0.88 16.77 13.47
C ALA A 77 1.38 17.24 12.10
N ASP A 78 2.40 16.61 11.54
CA ASP A 78 2.98 16.94 10.25
C ASP A 78 2.04 16.65 9.08
N LEU A 79 1.10 15.72 9.26
CA LEU A 79 0.00 15.50 8.32
C LEU A 79 -1.01 16.65 8.35
N LEU A 80 -1.39 17.12 9.54
CA LEU A 80 -2.50 18.07 9.72
C LEU A 80 -2.08 19.55 9.56
N ARG A 81 -0.86 19.91 9.97
CA ARG A 81 -0.36 21.30 9.97
C ARG A 81 -0.49 22.01 8.63
N PRO A 82 -0.07 21.42 7.48
CA PRO A 82 -0.07 22.15 6.20
C PRO A 82 -1.47 22.62 5.78
N ALA A 83 -2.48 21.76 5.93
CA ALA A 83 -3.84 22.07 5.52
C ALA A 83 -4.58 22.93 6.55
N THR A 84 -4.38 22.66 7.84
CA THR A 84 -5.11 23.35 8.91
C THR A 84 -4.55 24.73 9.25
N GLY A 85 -3.23 24.92 9.14
CA GLY A 85 -2.52 26.09 9.63
C GLY A 85 -2.40 26.16 11.15
N TYR A 86 -2.77 25.10 11.88
CA TYR A 86 -2.68 25.04 13.34
C TYR A 86 -1.33 24.48 13.81
N ASP A 87 -0.84 24.93 14.97
CA ASP A 87 0.43 24.47 15.54
C ASP A 87 0.41 22.98 15.94
N LEU A 88 -0.73 22.52 16.45
CA LEU A 88 -0.98 21.15 16.92
C LEU A 88 0.17 20.58 17.78
N PRO A 89 0.50 21.23 18.91
CA PRO A 89 1.65 20.82 19.71
C PRO A 89 1.46 19.41 20.28
N VAL A 90 2.49 18.58 20.14
CA VAL A 90 2.56 17.27 20.77
C VAL A 90 2.98 17.43 22.23
N THR A 91 2.17 16.95 23.17
CA THR A 91 2.40 17.12 24.60
C THR A 91 2.23 15.82 25.38
N THR A 92 3.00 15.70 26.45
CA THR A 92 2.88 14.63 27.46
C THR A 92 2.05 15.07 28.67
N ARG A 93 1.58 16.33 28.70
CA ARG A 93 0.67 16.80 29.75
C ARG A 93 -0.66 16.08 29.59
N GLY A 94 -1.11 15.45 30.68
CA GLY A 94 -2.40 14.76 30.74
C GLY A 94 -3.57 15.69 30.36
N GLY A 95 -4.68 15.08 29.93
CA GLY A 95 -5.89 15.78 29.51
C GLY A 95 -6.86 14.84 28.78
N ASN A 96 -8.11 15.28 28.66
CA ASN A 96 -9.20 14.52 28.03
C ASN A 96 -9.89 15.37 26.93
N ASP A 97 -9.11 16.22 26.28
CA ASP A 97 -9.48 17.18 25.24
C ASP A 97 -8.39 17.16 24.16
N GLY A 98 -8.72 17.59 22.95
CA GLY A 98 -7.80 17.50 21.82
C GLY A 98 -7.83 16.13 21.14
N ILE A 99 -6.70 15.76 20.55
CA ILE A 99 -6.45 14.41 20.07
C ILE A 99 -5.62 13.66 21.11
N VAL A 100 -6.06 12.47 21.52
CA VAL A 100 -5.40 11.68 22.56
C VAL A 100 -5.00 10.31 22.02
N LEU A 101 -3.71 9.99 22.04
CA LEU A 101 -3.22 8.65 21.71
C LEU A 101 -2.91 7.90 23.02
N ARG A 102 -3.41 6.67 23.17
CA ARG A 102 -3.25 5.86 24.39
C ARG A 102 -2.77 4.46 24.07
N LEU A 103 -1.73 4.01 24.77
CA LEU A 103 -1.29 2.62 24.74
C LEU A 103 -1.82 1.87 25.96
N GLY A 104 -2.36 0.69 25.74
CA GLY A 104 -2.84 -0.22 26.78
C GLY A 104 -4.17 0.21 27.42
N GLY A 105 -4.41 -0.29 28.63
CA GLY A 105 -5.67 -0.11 29.36
C GLY A 105 -6.79 -1.06 28.90
N ARG A 106 -7.94 -0.99 29.59
CA ARG A 106 -9.08 -1.91 29.36
C ARG A 106 -9.58 -1.91 27.91
N HIS A 107 -9.57 -0.75 27.27
CA HIS A 107 -10.08 -0.54 25.91
C HIS A 107 -9.12 -1.02 24.82
N ALA A 108 -7.91 -1.44 25.18
CA ALA A 108 -6.95 -2.05 24.27
C ALA A 108 -6.98 -3.59 24.27
N ARG A 109 -7.68 -4.20 25.25
CA ARG A 109 -7.75 -5.67 25.39
C ARG A 109 -8.47 -6.28 24.18
N GLY A 110 -7.92 -7.35 23.63
CA GLY A 110 -8.51 -8.06 22.49
C GLY A 110 -8.30 -7.43 21.11
N LEU A 111 -7.61 -6.29 21.01
CA LEU A 111 -7.36 -5.62 19.72
C LEU A 111 -6.15 -6.17 18.94
N GLY A 112 -5.32 -7.00 19.57
CA GLY A 112 -4.10 -7.53 18.94
C GLY A 112 -3.02 -6.46 18.70
N ALA A 113 -2.02 -6.79 17.88
CA ALA A 113 -0.86 -5.91 17.65
C ALA A 113 -1.16 -4.70 16.75
N GLU A 114 -2.15 -4.80 15.85
CA GLU A 114 -2.45 -3.75 14.87
C GLU A 114 -3.84 -3.12 15.05
N GLY A 115 -4.68 -3.67 15.93
CA GLY A 115 -6.01 -3.11 16.17
C GLY A 115 -5.98 -1.88 17.07
N TYR A 116 -7.05 -1.09 16.96
CA TYR A 116 -7.26 0.14 17.71
C TYR A 116 -8.74 0.38 17.96
N ARG A 117 -9.01 1.27 18.93
CA ARG A 117 -10.32 1.83 19.19
C ARG A 117 -10.24 3.34 19.06
N LEU A 118 -11.02 3.92 18.15
CA LEU A 118 -11.17 5.37 17.99
C LEU A 118 -12.50 5.79 18.58
N THR A 119 -12.51 6.76 19.49
CA THR A 119 -13.73 7.40 19.99
C THR A 119 -13.67 8.89 19.71
N SER A 120 -14.69 9.42 19.06
CA SER A 120 -14.83 10.83 18.74
C SER A 120 -16.07 11.39 19.44
N GLY A 121 -15.91 12.55 20.08
CA GLY A 121 -17.00 13.29 20.70
C GLY A 121 -16.69 14.78 20.75
N GLY A 122 -17.64 15.61 21.19
CA GLY A 122 -17.50 17.07 21.13
C GLY A 122 -16.28 17.68 21.84
N ARG A 123 -15.62 16.95 22.75
CA ARG A 123 -14.43 17.41 23.49
C ARG A 123 -13.11 16.84 22.97
N ALA A 124 -13.10 15.62 22.44
CA ALA A 124 -11.87 14.92 22.10
C ALA A 124 -12.07 13.83 21.05
N VAL A 125 -10.96 13.49 20.39
CA VAL A 125 -10.79 12.24 19.66
C VAL A 125 -9.73 11.42 20.38
N THR A 126 -10.06 10.21 20.82
CA THR A 126 -9.13 9.30 21.49
C THR A 126 -8.90 8.06 20.64
N ILE A 127 -7.64 7.76 20.32
CA ILE A 127 -7.21 6.51 19.71
C ILE A 127 -6.49 5.68 20.77
N THR A 128 -7.00 4.49 21.06
CA THR A 128 -6.42 3.55 22.02
C THR A 128 -6.00 2.29 21.30
N ALA A 129 -4.81 1.76 21.58
CA ALA A 129 -4.31 0.51 21.00
C ALA A 129 -3.45 -0.28 21.99
N ALA A 130 -3.28 -1.58 21.76
CA ALA A 130 -2.40 -2.40 22.59
C ALA A 130 -0.92 -2.18 22.27
N ARG A 131 -0.60 -1.87 21.01
CA ARG A 131 0.74 -1.64 20.49
C ARG A 131 0.79 -0.38 19.62
N PRO A 132 1.99 0.21 19.44
CA PRO A 132 2.17 1.41 18.62
C PRO A 132 1.63 1.29 17.19
N ALA A 133 1.75 0.13 16.53
CA ALA A 133 1.23 -0.08 15.18
C ALA A 133 -0.28 0.22 15.11
N GLY A 134 -1.07 -0.23 16.10
CA GLY A 134 -2.49 0.08 16.17
C GLY A 134 -2.79 1.57 16.31
N LEU A 135 -1.99 2.34 17.06
CA LEU A 135 -2.14 3.81 17.08
C LEU A 135 -1.93 4.39 15.68
N PHE A 136 -0.90 3.94 14.98
CA PHE A 136 -0.60 4.40 13.63
C PHE A 136 -1.72 4.04 12.65
N ARG A 137 -2.29 2.82 12.71
CA ARG A 137 -3.46 2.42 11.90
C ARG A 137 -4.68 3.28 12.20
N GLY A 138 -4.93 3.59 13.48
CA GLY A 138 -6.01 4.49 13.89
C GLY A 138 -5.85 5.92 13.38
N VAL A 139 -4.61 6.41 13.25
CA VAL A 139 -4.30 7.69 12.60
C VAL A 139 -4.71 7.67 11.12
N GLN A 140 -4.54 6.55 10.41
CA GLN A 140 -4.95 6.42 9.01
C GLN A 140 -6.48 6.42 8.84
N THR A 141 -7.22 5.95 9.84
CA THR A 141 -8.68 6.13 9.88
C THR A 141 -9.04 7.58 10.19
N LEU A 142 -8.38 8.20 11.17
CA LEU A 142 -8.65 9.60 11.56
C LEU A 142 -8.50 10.58 10.39
N ARG A 143 -7.44 10.47 9.57
CA ARG A 143 -7.26 11.33 8.39
C ARG A 143 -8.39 11.18 7.36
N GLN A 144 -8.96 9.98 7.21
CA GLN A 144 -10.10 9.74 6.33
C GLN A 144 -11.42 10.25 6.91
N LEU A 145 -11.54 10.41 8.23
CA LEU A 145 -12.71 11.02 8.85
C LEU A 145 -12.70 12.56 8.78
N LEU A 146 -11.53 13.16 8.50
CA LEU A 146 -11.42 14.59 8.21
C LEU A 146 -11.79 14.88 6.75
N PRO A 147 -12.25 16.11 6.42
CA PRO A 147 -12.52 16.50 5.04
C PRO A 147 -11.31 16.31 4.12
N ALA A 148 -11.52 15.99 2.84
CA ALA A 148 -10.44 15.73 1.87
C ALA A 148 -9.40 16.85 1.75
N ALA A 149 -9.79 18.10 2.04
CA ALA A 149 -8.88 19.24 2.08
C ALA A 149 -7.72 19.08 3.08
N VAL A 150 -7.83 18.18 4.06
CA VAL A 150 -6.77 17.88 5.04
C VAL A 150 -5.49 17.36 4.39
N GLU A 151 -5.62 16.78 3.19
CA GLU A 151 -4.51 16.16 2.49
C GLU A 151 -3.66 17.14 1.66
N ARG A 152 -4.10 18.41 1.54
CA ARG A 152 -3.38 19.43 0.77
C ARG A 152 -2.03 19.76 1.42
N ARG A 153 -0.97 19.67 0.62
CA ARG A 153 0.42 19.96 1.06
C ARG A 153 0.95 21.32 0.61
N THR A 154 0.37 21.91 -0.43
CA THR A 154 0.83 23.19 -1.02
C THR A 154 -0.36 24.15 -1.22
N GLY A 155 -0.10 25.45 -1.13
CA GLY A 155 -1.10 26.53 -1.28
C GLY A 155 -1.17 27.48 -0.09
N ARG A 156 -1.85 28.63 -0.24
CA ARG A 156 -2.06 29.60 0.85
C ARG A 156 -2.72 28.89 2.06
N PRO A 157 -2.19 29.01 3.29
CA PRO A 157 -2.91 28.58 4.49
C PRO A 157 -4.18 29.43 4.57
N GLY A 158 -5.36 28.83 4.43
CA GLY A 158 -6.55 29.70 4.34
C GLY A 158 -7.88 29.12 3.88
N ARG A 159 -8.18 27.85 4.15
CA ARG A 159 -9.59 27.52 4.40
C ARG A 159 -9.70 27.00 5.83
N PRO A 160 -10.08 27.85 6.80
CA PRO A 160 -10.26 27.44 8.18
C PRO A 160 -11.51 26.57 8.26
N GLY A 161 -11.34 25.28 7.98
CA GLY A 161 -12.30 24.23 8.26
C GLY A 161 -13.75 24.52 7.82
N PRO A 162 -14.74 23.98 8.56
CA PRO A 162 -14.56 23.34 9.86
C PRO A 162 -13.92 21.95 9.69
N TRP A 163 -12.88 21.67 10.49
CA TRP A 163 -12.15 20.41 10.49
C TRP A 163 -12.85 19.41 11.41
N ARG A 164 -13.98 18.88 10.94
CA ARG A 164 -14.88 18.05 11.76
C ARG A 164 -14.63 16.57 11.56
N ILE A 165 -14.79 15.82 12.65
CA ILE A 165 -14.74 14.36 12.71
C ILE A 165 -16.06 13.89 13.30
N ALA A 166 -16.77 12.99 12.62
CA ALA A 166 -18.05 12.46 13.10
C ALA A 166 -17.94 11.88 14.51
N GLY A 167 -19.00 12.04 15.31
CA GLY A 167 -19.06 11.47 16.65
C GLY A 167 -19.33 9.96 16.60
N GLY A 168 -18.76 9.23 17.55
CA GLY A 168 -19.04 7.81 17.73
C GLY A 168 -17.80 6.99 18.12
N THR A 169 -17.89 5.68 17.93
CA THR A 169 -16.80 4.74 18.20
C THR A 169 -16.54 3.85 16.99
N ILE A 170 -15.26 3.65 16.69
CA ILE A 170 -14.75 2.59 15.82
C ILE A 170 -13.92 1.64 16.67
N ALA A 171 -14.15 0.34 16.56
CA ALA A 171 -13.26 -0.70 17.08
C ALA A 171 -12.83 -1.58 15.90
N ASP A 172 -11.54 -1.69 15.67
CA ASP A 172 -11.02 -2.16 14.39
C ASP A 172 -9.74 -2.96 14.57
N ARG A 173 -9.57 -4.01 13.75
CA ARG A 173 -8.42 -4.92 13.74
C ARG A 173 -8.38 -5.65 12.40
N PRO A 174 -7.18 -6.05 11.91
CA PRO A 174 -7.09 -6.73 10.64
C PRO A 174 -7.67 -8.16 10.71
N ARG A 175 -8.24 -8.61 9.58
CA ARG A 175 -8.59 -10.01 9.29
C ARG A 175 -7.34 -10.86 9.09
N TYR A 176 -6.39 -10.39 8.28
CA TYR A 176 -5.16 -11.11 7.94
C TYR A 176 -3.91 -10.40 8.45
N ALA A 177 -2.89 -11.20 8.80
CA ALA A 177 -1.62 -10.68 9.30
C ALA A 177 -0.73 -10.13 8.18
N HIS A 178 -0.80 -10.70 6.97
CA HIS A 178 -0.07 -10.22 5.80
C HIS A 178 -0.95 -9.34 4.93
N ARG A 179 -0.55 -8.09 4.71
CA ARG A 179 -1.22 -7.15 3.80
C ARG A 179 -0.13 -6.43 3.03
N GLY A 180 0.25 -7.05 1.92
CA GLY A 180 1.41 -6.66 1.12
C GLY A 180 1.07 -5.78 -0.07
N ALA A 181 2.06 -5.00 -0.49
CA ALA A 181 2.15 -4.50 -1.84
C ALA A 181 3.58 -4.73 -2.33
N MET A 182 3.73 -5.24 -3.55
CA MET A 182 5.04 -5.40 -4.18
C MET A 182 5.29 -4.25 -5.15
N LEU A 183 6.51 -3.72 -5.13
CA LEU A 183 7.00 -2.80 -6.14
C LEU A 183 8.16 -3.45 -6.89
N ASP A 184 7.97 -3.65 -8.18
CA ASP A 184 9.04 -4.00 -9.09
C ASP A 184 9.91 -2.76 -9.38
N VAL A 185 11.17 -2.87 -9.00
CA VAL A 185 12.20 -1.86 -9.28
C VAL A 185 13.24 -2.39 -10.27
N SER A 186 13.07 -3.63 -10.76
CA SER A 186 13.96 -4.33 -11.67
C SER A 186 13.64 -4.02 -13.12
N ARG A 187 12.36 -4.06 -13.55
CA ARG A 187 12.02 -3.75 -14.96
C ARG A 187 12.22 -2.27 -15.25
N HIS A 188 11.82 -1.37 -14.35
CA HIS A 188 12.23 0.04 -14.33
C HIS A 188 12.68 0.44 -12.92
N PHE A 189 13.81 1.17 -12.82
CA PHE A 189 14.32 1.60 -11.53
C PHE A 189 13.56 2.81 -10.98
N PHE A 190 13.27 2.77 -9.67
CA PHE A 190 12.68 3.88 -8.94
C PHE A 190 13.61 4.36 -7.82
N THR A 191 13.81 5.66 -7.73
CA THR A 191 14.70 6.26 -6.72
C THR A 191 14.16 6.06 -5.29
N VAL A 192 15.03 6.21 -4.28
CA VAL A 192 14.64 6.17 -2.86
C VAL A 192 13.46 7.11 -2.57
N ALA A 193 13.44 8.31 -3.16
CA ALA A 193 12.35 9.26 -2.96
C ALA A 193 11.01 8.76 -3.52
N GLN A 194 11.03 8.09 -4.68
CA GLN A 194 9.84 7.51 -5.29
C GLN A 194 9.34 6.30 -4.47
N VAL A 195 10.24 5.45 -3.99
CA VAL A 195 9.86 4.33 -3.09
C VAL A 195 9.25 4.85 -1.79
N LYS A 196 9.81 5.92 -1.19
CA LYS A 196 9.22 6.57 -0.01
C LYS A 196 7.83 7.14 -0.27
N ARG A 197 7.62 7.73 -1.45
CA ARG A 197 6.30 8.21 -1.88
C ARG A 197 5.30 7.05 -1.96
N SER A 198 5.68 5.92 -2.54
CA SER A 198 4.86 4.71 -2.54
C SER A 198 4.58 4.22 -1.11
N ILE A 199 5.58 4.17 -0.22
CA ILE A 199 5.39 3.79 1.20
C ILE A 199 4.34 4.68 1.89
N ASP A 200 4.38 5.99 1.68
CA ASP A 200 3.39 6.91 2.25
C ASP A 200 1.98 6.68 1.69
N GLN A 201 1.85 6.25 0.43
CA GLN A 201 0.59 5.89 -0.23
C GLN A 201 0.03 4.55 0.28
N LEU A 202 0.89 3.54 0.44
CA LEU A 202 0.53 2.24 1.00
C LEU A 202 0.06 2.39 2.46
N ALA A 203 0.77 3.19 3.26
CA ALA A 203 0.50 3.36 4.68
C ALA A 203 -0.93 3.85 4.97
N GLN A 204 -1.53 4.66 4.08
CA GLN A 204 -2.88 5.23 4.26
C GLN A 204 -3.98 4.16 4.32
N TYR A 205 -3.72 3.00 3.71
CA TYR A 205 -4.66 1.88 3.61
C TYR A 205 -4.29 0.72 4.53
N LYS A 206 -3.42 0.95 5.52
CA LYS A 206 -3.05 -0.04 6.54
C LYS A 206 -2.32 -1.28 5.99
N ILE A 207 -1.74 -1.16 4.78
CA ILE A 207 -0.70 -2.06 4.27
C ILE A 207 0.44 -2.12 5.30
N ASN A 208 0.93 -3.31 5.59
CA ASN A 208 1.96 -3.56 6.60
C ASN A 208 3.20 -4.26 6.06
N THR A 209 3.22 -4.58 4.77
CA THR A 209 4.36 -5.20 4.11
C THR A 209 4.64 -4.49 2.79
N LEU A 210 5.92 -4.17 2.57
CA LEU A 210 6.44 -3.73 1.28
C LEU A 210 7.34 -4.86 0.75
N HIS A 211 6.90 -5.51 -0.31
CA HIS A 211 7.72 -6.46 -1.04
C HIS A 211 8.50 -5.67 -2.12
N LEU A 212 9.83 -5.78 -2.15
CA LEU A 212 10.67 -5.17 -3.19
C LEU A 212 11.27 -6.27 -4.05
N HIS A 213 10.85 -6.30 -5.31
CA HIS A 213 11.44 -7.16 -6.33
C HIS A 213 12.72 -6.50 -6.85
N LEU A 214 13.88 -6.92 -6.32
CA LEU A 214 15.16 -6.21 -6.44
C LEU A 214 16.09 -6.75 -7.54
N SER A 215 15.78 -7.91 -8.11
CA SER A 215 16.56 -8.46 -9.22
C SER A 215 15.66 -9.17 -10.22
N ASP A 216 15.93 -8.92 -11.49
CA ASP A 216 15.28 -9.60 -12.60
C ASP A 216 16.24 -9.69 -13.81
N ASP A 217 15.74 -10.12 -14.96
CA ASP A 217 16.47 -10.18 -16.22
C ASP A 217 16.99 -8.81 -16.69
N GLN A 218 16.19 -7.75 -16.51
CA GLN A 218 16.52 -6.41 -16.98
C GLN A 218 17.35 -5.57 -15.99
N GLY A 219 17.47 -6.01 -14.74
CA GLY A 219 18.45 -5.38 -13.86
C GLY A 219 18.51 -5.86 -12.43
N TRP A 220 19.62 -5.51 -11.80
CA TRP A 220 19.94 -5.84 -10.42
C TRP A 220 20.07 -4.56 -9.58
N ARG A 221 19.29 -4.46 -8.51
CA ARG A 221 18.97 -3.16 -7.88
C ARG A 221 19.53 -2.97 -6.47
N ILE A 222 20.43 -3.84 -6.01
CA ILE A 222 21.07 -3.69 -4.69
C ILE A 222 22.58 -3.93 -4.73
N ALA A 223 23.36 -3.01 -4.16
CA ALA A 223 24.81 -3.15 -4.11
C ALA A 223 25.27 -4.21 -3.10
N LEU A 224 26.00 -5.21 -3.59
CA LEU A 224 26.63 -6.27 -2.78
C LEU A 224 28.15 -6.19 -2.89
N ALA A 225 28.83 -6.36 -1.77
CA ALA A 225 30.28 -6.19 -1.68
C ALA A 225 31.03 -7.40 -2.26
N SER A 226 30.53 -8.61 -2.02
CA SER A 226 31.08 -9.86 -2.59
C SER A 226 30.98 -9.92 -4.11
N TRP A 227 29.93 -9.31 -4.69
CA TRP A 227 29.65 -9.35 -6.13
C TRP A 227 29.36 -7.94 -6.69
N PRO A 228 30.36 -7.03 -6.73
CA PRO A 228 30.15 -5.60 -7.01
C PRO A 228 29.55 -5.31 -8.40
N ARG A 229 29.89 -6.11 -9.43
CA ARG A 229 29.37 -5.92 -10.80
C ARG A 229 27.87 -6.13 -10.93
N LEU A 230 27.21 -6.82 -10.00
CA LEU A 230 25.75 -6.98 -10.04
C LEU A 230 25.08 -5.62 -10.10
N ALA A 231 25.45 -4.70 -9.20
CA ALA A 231 24.90 -3.35 -9.21
C ALA A 231 25.53 -2.47 -10.30
N THR A 232 26.87 -2.43 -10.42
CA THR A 232 27.53 -1.47 -11.30
C THR A 232 27.37 -1.78 -12.79
N TYR A 233 27.14 -3.03 -13.15
CA TYR A 233 26.90 -3.47 -14.53
C TYR A 233 25.48 -4.02 -14.70
N GLY A 234 25.06 -5.01 -13.90
CA GLY A 234 23.70 -5.54 -13.94
C GLY A 234 22.61 -4.50 -13.64
N GLY A 235 22.92 -3.44 -12.89
CA GLY A 235 22.02 -2.33 -12.62
C GLY A 235 22.09 -1.17 -13.63
N SER A 236 22.96 -1.22 -14.64
CA SER A 236 23.27 -0.04 -15.48
C SER A 236 22.18 0.32 -16.50
N THR A 237 21.28 -0.61 -16.79
CA THR A 237 20.16 -0.44 -17.73
C THR A 237 18.85 -0.95 -17.11
N GLN A 238 17.78 -0.90 -17.90
CA GLN A 238 16.45 -1.37 -17.58
C GLN A 238 15.66 -1.65 -18.89
N VAL A 239 14.38 -1.97 -18.78
CA VAL A 239 13.48 -2.09 -19.96
C VAL A 239 13.60 -0.85 -20.85
N GLY A 240 13.70 -1.05 -22.16
CA GLY A 240 13.78 0.03 -23.16
C GLY A 240 15.17 0.66 -23.34
N GLY A 241 16.21 0.23 -22.59
CA GLY A 241 17.60 0.62 -22.86
C GLY A 241 18.02 2.00 -22.33
N GLY A 242 17.24 2.59 -21.43
CA GLY A 242 17.60 3.81 -20.69
C GLY A 242 18.51 3.54 -19.48
N PRO A 243 18.99 4.60 -18.78
CA PRO A 243 19.76 4.42 -17.55
C PRO A 243 18.90 3.70 -16.51
N GLY A 244 19.46 2.63 -15.94
CA GLY A 244 18.86 1.94 -14.81
C GLY A 244 19.16 2.65 -13.49
N GLY A 245 19.63 1.87 -12.54
CA GLY A 245 20.02 2.30 -11.22
C GLY A 245 20.05 1.14 -10.24
N TYR A 246 20.55 1.41 -9.04
CA TYR A 246 20.56 0.48 -7.93
C TYR A 246 20.61 1.26 -6.61
N TYR A 247 20.21 0.60 -5.53
CA TYR A 247 20.36 1.10 -4.17
C TYR A 247 21.75 0.73 -3.64
N THR A 248 22.45 1.72 -3.10
CA THR A 248 23.55 1.42 -2.17
C THR A 248 22.99 0.73 -0.92
N LYS A 249 23.86 0.15 -0.08
CA LYS A 249 23.42 -0.41 1.20
C LYS A 249 22.77 0.64 2.10
N ASP A 250 23.20 1.90 2.02
CA ASP A 250 22.63 2.99 2.81
C ASP A 250 21.29 3.46 2.26
N ASP A 251 21.13 3.51 0.93
CA ASP A 251 19.82 3.75 0.30
C ASP A 251 18.80 2.69 0.73
N TYR A 252 19.19 1.42 0.69
CA TYR A 252 18.31 0.33 1.09
C TYR A 252 17.98 0.39 2.59
N ARG A 253 18.96 0.66 3.47
CA ARG A 253 18.70 0.89 4.90
C ARG A 253 17.74 2.05 5.13
N GLU A 254 17.86 3.12 4.35
CA GLU A 254 16.96 4.26 4.45
C GLU A 254 15.53 3.92 3.99
N ILE A 255 15.36 3.12 2.94
CA ILE A 255 14.06 2.58 2.54
C ILE A 255 13.45 1.73 3.66
N VAL A 256 14.22 0.78 4.21
CA VAL A 256 13.79 -0.09 5.31
C VAL A 256 13.39 0.71 6.55
N ARG A 257 14.21 1.70 6.93
CA ARG A 257 13.94 2.59 8.07
C ARG A 257 12.67 3.42 7.84
N TYR A 258 12.50 3.98 6.66
CA TYR A 258 11.32 4.78 6.31
C TYR A 258 10.04 3.93 6.30
N ALA A 259 10.10 2.70 5.76
CA ALA A 259 9.01 1.73 5.82
C ALA A 259 8.65 1.39 7.27
N ALA A 260 9.64 1.12 8.12
CA ALA A 260 9.43 0.81 9.53
C ALA A 260 8.80 1.99 10.31
N ASP A 261 9.12 3.24 9.96
CA ASP A 261 8.45 4.43 10.52
C ASP A 261 6.94 4.46 10.22
N ARG A 262 6.51 3.81 9.13
CA ARG A 262 5.10 3.63 8.73
C ARG A 262 4.55 2.26 9.10
N TYR A 263 5.29 1.47 9.88
CA TYR A 263 4.96 0.10 10.26
C TYR A 263 4.75 -0.81 9.04
N LEU A 264 5.56 -0.62 7.99
CA LEU A 264 5.70 -1.58 6.90
C LEU A 264 6.98 -2.40 7.11
N THR A 265 6.84 -3.72 7.06
CA THR A 265 7.97 -4.65 7.01
C THR A 265 8.43 -4.75 5.56
N VAL A 266 9.72 -4.55 5.31
CA VAL A 266 10.28 -4.78 3.98
C VAL A 266 10.61 -6.26 3.81
N ILE A 267 10.16 -6.85 2.70
CA ILE A 267 10.54 -8.18 2.23
C ILE A 267 11.32 -7.99 0.93
N PRO A 268 12.65 -8.16 0.92
CA PRO A 268 13.41 -8.17 -0.33
C PRO A 268 13.21 -9.48 -1.06
N GLU A 269 13.15 -9.38 -2.38
CA GLU A 269 13.23 -10.52 -3.29
C GLU A 269 14.49 -10.45 -4.14
N ILE A 270 15.18 -11.60 -4.19
CA ILE A 270 16.11 -11.93 -5.26
C ILE A 270 15.57 -13.18 -5.94
N ASP A 271 15.05 -13.00 -7.15
CA ASP A 271 14.45 -14.10 -7.89
C ASP A 271 15.52 -15.09 -8.39
N MET A 272 15.20 -16.37 -8.28
CA MET A 272 16.06 -17.49 -8.66
C MET A 272 15.27 -18.81 -8.76
N PRO A 273 15.69 -19.77 -9.62
CA PRO A 273 16.82 -19.70 -10.54
C PRO A 273 16.50 -18.96 -11.86
N GLY A 274 15.22 -18.72 -12.15
CA GLY A 274 14.77 -17.88 -13.28
C GLY A 274 15.00 -16.39 -13.01
N HIS A 275 14.66 -15.54 -13.97
CA HIS A 275 14.75 -14.07 -13.84
C HIS A 275 16.13 -13.55 -13.41
N THR A 276 17.19 -14.19 -13.90
CA THR A 276 18.57 -13.98 -13.42
C THR A 276 19.50 -13.34 -14.44
N ASN A 277 19.02 -12.89 -15.60
CA ASN A 277 19.89 -12.41 -16.68
C ASN A 277 20.79 -11.22 -16.24
N ALA A 278 20.35 -10.32 -15.37
CA ALA A 278 21.21 -9.24 -14.87
C ALA A 278 22.43 -9.76 -14.09
N ALA A 279 22.26 -10.83 -13.29
CA ALA A 279 23.36 -11.47 -12.58
C ALA A 279 24.27 -12.24 -13.56
N LEU A 280 23.67 -13.01 -14.47
CA LEU A 280 24.36 -13.78 -15.49
C LEU A 280 25.21 -12.90 -16.43
N ALA A 281 24.68 -11.76 -16.85
CA ALA A 281 25.38 -10.78 -17.68
C ALA A 281 26.55 -10.11 -16.92
N SER A 282 26.44 -10.02 -15.60
CA SER A 282 27.48 -9.42 -14.75
C SER A 282 28.68 -10.34 -14.54
N TYR A 283 28.46 -11.66 -14.48
CA TYR A 283 29.48 -12.67 -14.19
C TYR A 283 29.34 -13.90 -15.09
N ALA A 284 30.27 -14.02 -16.05
CA ALA A 284 30.29 -15.12 -17.01
C ALA A 284 30.33 -16.52 -16.35
N GLU A 285 30.99 -16.66 -15.19
CA GLU A 285 31.15 -17.93 -14.48
C GLU A 285 29.82 -18.56 -13.98
N LEU A 286 28.78 -17.75 -13.78
CA LEU A 286 27.45 -18.19 -13.36
C LEU A 286 26.66 -18.89 -14.49
N ASN A 287 27.05 -18.66 -15.75
CA ASN A 287 26.41 -19.22 -16.93
C ASN A 287 26.91 -20.64 -17.18
N CYS A 288 26.07 -21.57 -17.63
CA CYS A 288 26.50 -22.95 -17.85
C CYS A 288 27.62 -23.09 -18.89
N ASP A 289 27.58 -22.31 -19.97
CA ASP A 289 28.61 -22.28 -21.01
C ASP A 289 29.82 -21.37 -20.68
N GLY A 290 29.78 -20.70 -19.52
CA GLY A 290 30.82 -19.80 -19.06
C GLY A 290 30.89 -18.48 -19.82
N LYS A 291 29.83 -18.08 -20.55
CA LYS A 291 29.77 -16.81 -21.29
C LYS A 291 28.64 -15.94 -20.74
N ALA A 292 28.96 -14.70 -20.41
CA ALA A 292 27.95 -13.74 -19.98
C ALA A 292 27.03 -13.37 -21.16
N PRO A 293 25.70 -13.49 -21.03
CA PRO A 293 24.77 -12.93 -22.00
C PRO A 293 24.85 -11.39 -21.99
N PRO A 294 24.35 -10.72 -23.04
CA PRO A 294 24.16 -9.28 -22.98
C PRO A 294 23.17 -8.89 -21.87
N LEU A 295 23.25 -7.64 -21.40
CA LEU A 295 22.18 -7.06 -20.61
C LEU A 295 20.88 -7.07 -21.44
N TYR A 296 19.77 -7.38 -20.80
CA TYR A 296 18.49 -7.52 -21.46
C TYR A 296 17.63 -6.27 -21.20
N THR A 297 17.01 -5.75 -22.25
CA THR A 297 16.18 -4.53 -22.19
C THR A 297 14.79 -4.74 -22.78
N GLY A 298 14.44 -6.00 -23.08
CA GLY A 298 13.11 -6.38 -23.52
C GLY A 298 12.20 -6.70 -22.34
N THR A 299 11.11 -7.41 -22.61
CA THR A 299 10.07 -7.75 -21.62
C THR A 299 9.63 -9.22 -21.72
N SER A 300 10.43 -10.07 -22.38
CA SER A 300 10.21 -11.52 -22.38
C SER A 300 10.66 -12.10 -21.05
N VAL A 301 10.08 -13.25 -20.70
CA VAL A 301 10.29 -13.92 -19.41
C VAL A 301 10.64 -15.40 -19.61
N GLY A 302 11.21 -16.01 -18.57
CA GLY A 302 11.52 -17.44 -18.47
C GLY A 302 12.67 -18.00 -19.31
N PHE A 303 13.41 -17.15 -20.00
CA PHE A 303 14.56 -17.55 -20.83
C PHE A 303 15.87 -17.71 -20.04
N SER A 304 15.98 -17.10 -18.85
CA SER A 304 17.20 -17.12 -18.04
C SER A 304 17.17 -18.23 -16.99
N SER A 305 18.35 -18.71 -16.62
CA SER A 305 18.53 -19.71 -15.56
C SER A 305 19.94 -19.68 -15.00
N LEU A 306 20.07 -19.65 -13.67
CA LEU A 306 21.34 -19.95 -13.00
C LEU A 306 21.77 -21.40 -13.26
N CYS A 307 23.08 -21.63 -13.40
CA CYS A 307 23.57 -22.97 -13.70
C CYS A 307 23.53 -23.92 -12.48
N VAL A 308 22.45 -24.69 -12.35
CA VAL A 308 22.18 -25.58 -11.20
C VAL A 308 23.33 -26.56 -10.87
N PRO A 309 24.04 -27.18 -11.83
CA PRO A 309 25.11 -28.13 -11.50
C PRO A 309 26.39 -27.48 -10.95
N LYS A 310 26.59 -26.17 -11.16
CA LYS A 310 27.85 -25.50 -10.78
C LYS A 310 27.89 -25.15 -9.29
N LYS A 311 29.00 -25.44 -8.63
CA LYS A 311 29.24 -25.06 -7.23
C LYS A 311 29.19 -23.53 -7.03
N VAL A 312 29.78 -22.77 -7.95
CA VAL A 312 29.84 -21.30 -7.88
C VAL A 312 28.45 -20.65 -7.80
N THR A 313 27.42 -21.28 -8.36
CA THR A 313 26.02 -20.82 -8.22
C THR A 313 25.60 -20.74 -6.76
N TYR A 314 25.96 -21.74 -5.95
CA TYR A 314 25.58 -21.78 -4.53
C TYR A 314 26.50 -20.92 -3.66
N ASP A 315 27.77 -20.74 -4.06
CA ASP A 315 28.66 -19.77 -3.40
C ASP A 315 28.13 -18.33 -3.61
N PHE A 316 27.71 -18.02 -4.84
CA PHE A 316 27.04 -16.77 -5.19
C PHE A 316 25.76 -16.54 -4.36
N ILE A 317 24.88 -17.54 -4.28
CA ILE A 317 23.62 -17.44 -3.53
C ILE A 317 23.88 -17.26 -2.03
N ASP A 318 24.85 -18.00 -1.45
CA ASP A 318 25.22 -17.84 -0.04
C ASP A 318 25.67 -16.41 0.27
N ASP A 319 26.52 -15.85 -0.58
CA ASP A 319 27.00 -14.47 -0.44
C ASP A 319 25.88 -13.43 -0.58
N VAL A 320 25.02 -13.60 -1.59
CA VAL A 320 23.88 -12.71 -1.84
C VAL A 320 22.92 -12.71 -0.66
N ILE A 321 22.47 -13.90 -0.24
CA ILE A 321 21.51 -14.04 0.86
C ILE A 321 22.13 -13.54 2.18
N ARG A 322 23.41 -13.82 2.45
CA ARG A 322 24.14 -13.31 3.62
C ARG A 322 24.06 -11.79 3.72
N GLU A 323 24.40 -11.11 2.63
CA GLU A 323 24.47 -9.65 2.64
C GLU A 323 23.09 -9.00 2.70
N ILE A 324 22.09 -9.55 2.01
CA ILE A 324 20.71 -9.03 2.03
C ILE A 324 20.05 -9.29 3.38
N ALA A 325 20.23 -10.49 3.96
CA ALA A 325 19.71 -10.82 5.28
C ALA A 325 20.26 -9.87 6.36
N ALA A 326 21.54 -9.48 6.26
CA ALA A 326 22.16 -8.52 7.17
C ALA A 326 21.58 -7.08 7.07
N LEU A 327 20.97 -6.73 5.93
CA LEU A 327 20.31 -5.44 5.72
C LEU A 327 18.81 -5.48 6.03
N THR A 328 18.26 -6.67 6.27
CA THR A 328 16.82 -6.90 6.38
C THR A 328 16.46 -7.21 7.83
N PRO A 329 15.94 -6.26 8.62
CA PRO A 329 15.51 -6.55 9.99
C PRO A 329 14.23 -7.41 10.02
N GLY A 330 13.46 -7.43 8.93
CA GLY A 330 12.29 -8.28 8.76
C GLY A 330 12.62 -9.77 8.84
N ARG A 331 11.60 -10.59 9.10
CA ARG A 331 11.72 -12.04 9.23
C ARG A 331 11.93 -12.74 7.89
N TYR A 332 11.42 -12.16 6.80
CA TYR A 332 11.27 -12.83 5.52
C TYR A 332 12.33 -12.41 4.51
N LEU A 333 12.68 -13.34 3.61
CA LEU A 333 13.43 -13.09 2.39
C LEU A 333 12.75 -13.91 1.28
N HIS A 334 12.39 -13.24 0.20
CA HIS A 334 11.76 -13.87 -0.95
C HIS A 334 12.84 -14.35 -1.93
N ILE A 335 12.75 -15.59 -2.40
CA ILE A 335 13.72 -16.19 -3.34
C ILE A 335 13.12 -16.40 -4.74
N GLY A 336 11.94 -15.84 -4.99
CA GLY A 336 11.21 -15.96 -6.24
C GLY A 336 10.85 -17.39 -6.58
N GLY A 337 11.30 -17.86 -7.74
CA GLY A 337 11.12 -19.23 -8.21
C GLY A 337 10.04 -19.40 -9.29
N ASP A 338 9.44 -18.31 -9.74
CA ASP A 338 8.52 -18.29 -10.87
C ASP A 338 9.26 -18.44 -12.20
N GLU A 339 8.47 -18.80 -13.21
CA GLU A 339 8.83 -18.80 -14.64
C GLU A 339 10.21 -19.36 -15.01
N ALA A 340 10.76 -20.27 -14.21
CA ALA A 340 12.06 -20.92 -14.47
C ALA A 340 11.99 -21.95 -15.63
N HIS A 341 11.39 -21.58 -16.77
CA HIS A 341 11.11 -22.42 -17.93
C HIS A 341 12.37 -22.99 -18.58
N SER A 342 13.50 -22.29 -18.44
CA SER A 342 14.83 -22.76 -18.89
C SER A 342 15.54 -23.66 -17.88
N THR A 343 14.88 -23.99 -16.76
CA THR A 343 15.37 -24.92 -15.74
C THR A 343 14.51 -26.19 -15.77
N SER A 344 15.12 -27.36 -15.92
CA SER A 344 14.36 -28.61 -15.86
C SER A 344 13.67 -28.75 -14.50
N HIS A 345 12.53 -29.45 -14.43
CA HIS A 345 11.84 -29.62 -13.15
C HIS A 345 12.72 -30.32 -12.09
N GLN A 346 13.52 -31.30 -12.51
CA GLN A 346 14.47 -31.98 -11.61
C GLN A 346 15.53 -31.01 -11.07
N ASP A 347 16.07 -30.15 -11.92
CA ASP A 347 17.05 -29.15 -11.51
C ASP A 347 16.43 -28.06 -10.63
N TYR A 348 15.18 -27.64 -10.92
CA TYR A 348 14.45 -26.69 -10.09
C TYR A 348 14.26 -27.23 -8.66
N VAL A 349 13.85 -28.49 -8.52
CA VAL A 349 13.71 -29.13 -7.20
C VAL A 349 15.07 -29.21 -6.50
N ALA A 350 16.12 -29.67 -7.19
CA ALA A 350 17.46 -29.78 -6.62
C ALA A 350 18.04 -28.41 -6.21
N PHE A 351 17.74 -27.37 -6.97
CA PHE A 351 18.10 -25.99 -6.68
C PHE A 351 17.39 -25.50 -5.41
N MET A 352 16.07 -25.61 -5.36
CA MET A 352 15.27 -25.14 -4.21
C MET A 352 15.62 -25.89 -2.92
N ASP A 353 15.92 -27.20 -2.97
CA ASP A 353 16.40 -27.94 -1.79
C ASP A 353 17.72 -27.39 -1.23
N ARG A 354 18.58 -26.86 -2.10
CA ARG A 354 19.90 -26.31 -1.69
C ARG A 354 19.81 -24.85 -1.24
N VAL A 355 18.91 -24.06 -1.82
CA VAL A 355 18.79 -22.63 -1.56
C VAL A 355 17.99 -22.32 -0.29
N GLN A 356 16.88 -23.02 -0.04
CA GLN A 356 16.04 -22.73 1.13
C GLN A 356 16.81 -22.83 2.47
N PRO A 357 17.70 -23.81 2.69
CA PRO A 357 18.52 -23.85 3.90
C PRO A 357 19.49 -22.67 4.06
N VAL A 358 19.91 -22.03 2.97
CA VAL A 358 20.76 -20.82 3.02
C VAL A 358 20.00 -19.65 3.63
N VAL A 359 18.71 -19.48 3.28
CA VAL A 359 17.85 -18.47 3.91
C VAL A 359 17.73 -18.70 5.42
N ALA A 360 17.54 -19.96 5.83
CA ALA A 360 17.48 -20.33 7.24
C ALA A 360 18.83 -20.14 7.97
N LYS A 361 19.95 -20.46 7.32
CA LYS A 361 21.32 -20.22 7.83
C LYS A 361 21.53 -18.76 8.26
N TYR A 362 20.90 -17.81 7.56
CA TYR A 362 20.97 -16.38 7.87
C TYR A 362 19.77 -15.85 8.68
N GLY A 363 19.03 -16.74 9.34
CA GLY A 363 17.99 -16.40 10.31
C GLY A 363 16.72 -15.82 9.68
N LYS A 364 16.46 -16.11 8.41
CA LYS A 364 15.26 -15.67 7.69
C LYS A 364 14.30 -16.83 7.42
N THR A 365 13.05 -16.49 7.14
CA THR A 365 12.02 -17.43 6.67
C THR A 365 11.81 -17.21 5.17
N VAL A 366 11.80 -18.30 4.41
CA VAL A 366 11.64 -18.28 2.95
C VAL A 366 10.23 -17.83 2.59
N ILE A 367 10.15 -16.94 1.61
CA ILE A 367 8.97 -16.80 0.74
C ILE A 367 9.41 -17.14 -0.69
N GLY A 368 8.55 -17.77 -1.47
CA GLY A 368 8.73 -17.91 -2.92
C GLY A 368 7.38 -17.89 -3.61
N TRP A 369 7.38 -17.68 -4.93
CA TRP A 369 6.17 -17.86 -5.73
C TRP A 369 5.69 -19.31 -5.65
N HIS A 370 4.42 -19.57 -5.95
CA HIS A 370 3.81 -20.87 -5.68
C HIS A 370 4.43 -22.04 -6.44
N GLN A 371 5.26 -21.80 -7.46
CA GLN A 371 6.12 -22.81 -8.07
C GLN A 371 6.97 -23.57 -7.03
N LEU A 372 7.32 -22.93 -5.90
CA LEU A 372 7.99 -23.57 -4.77
C LEU A 372 7.21 -24.79 -4.24
N THR A 373 5.87 -24.80 -4.34
CA THR A 373 5.04 -25.95 -3.91
C THR A 373 5.15 -27.15 -4.87
N GLY A 374 5.74 -26.96 -6.05
CA GLY A 374 6.17 -28.04 -6.93
C GLY A 374 7.49 -28.67 -6.52
N ALA A 375 8.25 -28.03 -5.62
CA ALA A 375 9.41 -28.59 -4.94
C ALA A 375 9.01 -29.02 -3.52
N ARG A 376 9.95 -28.95 -2.57
CA ARG A 376 9.71 -29.20 -1.15
C ARG A 376 9.89 -27.89 -0.38
N PRO A 377 8.80 -27.16 -0.09
CA PRO A 377 8.87 -25.99 0.79
C PRO A 377 9.48 -26.38 2.14
N ALA A 378 10.43 -25.60 2.63
CA ALA A 378 11.02 -25.76 3.95
C ALA A 378 9.99 -25.48 5.07
N ASP A 379 10.25 -25.99 6.27
CA ASP A 379 9.37 -25.75 7.41
C ASP A 379 9.18 -24.25 7.68
N GLY A 380 7.92 -23.83 7.75
CA GLY A 380 7.55 -22.42 7.93
C GLY A 380 7.70 -21.54 6.69
N ALA A 381 8.09 -22.10 5.53
CA ALA A 381 8.09 -21.37 4.26
C ALA A 381 6.70 -20.89 3.87
N VAL A 382 6.67 -19.83 3.07
CA VAL A 382 5.45 -19.23 2.55
C VAL A 382 5.48 -19.29 1.03
N ALA A 383 4.37 -19.70 0.43
CA ALA A 383 4.16 -19.67 -1.01
C ALA A 383 3.24 -18.49 -1.37
N GLN A 384 3.67 -17.66 -2.32
CA GLN A 384 2.86 -16.58 -2.88
C GLN A 384 2.15 -17.09 -4.14
N TYR A 385 0.84 -17.26 -4.05
CA TYR A 385 -0.01 -17.74 -5.13
C TYR A 385 -0.33 -16.61 -6.10
N TRP A 386 0.13 -16.74 -7.33
CA TRP A 386 -0.13 -15.80 -8.43
C TRP A 386 -0.90 -16.39 -9.60
N GLY A 387 -1.47 -17.59 -9.42
CA GLY A 387 -2.38 -18.15 -10.40
C GLY A 387 -3.61 -17.27 -10.65
N TYR A 388 -4.43 -17.68 -11.59
CA TYR A 388 -5.59 -16.93 -12.06
C TYR A 388 -6.71 -17.91 -12.44
N ASP A 389 -7.87 -17.43 -12.88
CA ASP A 389 -9.04 -18.27 -13.17
C ASP A 389 -8.76 -19.44 -14.12
N LYS A 390 -7.82 -19.27 -15.07
CA LYS A 390 -7.46 -20.32 -16.03
C LYS A 390 -6.32 -21.23 -15.56
N THR A 391 -5.75 -20.99 -14.38
CA THR A 391 -4.73 -21.89 -13.79
C THR A 391 -5.34 -23.27 -13.58
N GLY A 392 -4.70 -24.29 -14.14
CA GLY A 392 -5.21 -25.66 -14.15
C GLY A 392 -5.36 -26.26 -12.74
N ALA A 393 -6.35 -27.14 -12.59
CA ALA A 393 -6.62 -27.84 -11.32
C ALA A 393 -5.39 -28.55 -10.72
N PRO A 394 -4.49 -29.21 -11.50
CA PRO A 394 -3.30 -29.84 -10.94
C PRO A 394 -2.33 -28.86 -10.27
N GLU A 395 -2.24 -27.64 -10.78
CA GLU A 395 -1.37 -26.60 -10.21
C GLU A 395 -1.97 -26.04 -8.91
N ARG A 396 -3.28 -25.74 -8.92
CA ARG A 396 -4.01 -25.34 -7.70
C ARG A 396 -3.91 -26.40 -6.61
N ALA A 397 -4.07 -27.68 -6.97
CA ALA A 397 -3.99 -28.80 -6.04
C ALA A 397 -2.63 -28.89 -5.33
N LYS A 398 -1.51 -28.64 -6.04
CA LYS A 398 -0.17 -28.63 -5.42
C LYS A 398 -0.05 -27.57 -4.33
N VAL A 399 -0.62 -26.39 -4.55
CA VAL A 399 -0.61 -25.29 -3.58
C VAL A 399 -1.47 -25.63 -2.37
N VAL A 400 -2.68 -26.16 -2.60
CA VAL A 400 -3.58 -26.64 -1.55
C VAL A 400 -2.93 -27.75 -0.72
N ASP A 401 -2.26 -28.71 -1.35
CA ASP A 401 -1.57 -29.80 -0.66
C ASP A 401 -0.39 -29.31 0.17
N ALA A 402 0.35 -28.29 -0.30
CA ALA A 402 1.38 -27.63 0.49
C ALA A 402 0.79 -26.88 1.69
N ALA A 403 -0.33 -26.19 1.51
CA ALA A 403 -1.07 -25.53 2.59
C ALA A 403 -1.51 -26.53 3.67
N LYS A 404 -2.06 -27.68 3.28
CA LYS A 404 -2.42 -28.79 4.20
C LYS A 404 -1.22 -29.36 4.97
N ARG A 405 0.01 -29.24 4.43
CA ARG A 405 1.26 -29.61 5.10
C ARG A 405 1.87 -28.48 5.94
N GLY A 406 1.19 -27.35 6.07
CA GLY A 406 1.61 -26.22 6.91
C GLY A 406 2.41 -25.13 6.20
N THR A 407 2.51 -25.14 4.86
CA THR A 407 3.06 -24.00 4.11
C THR A 407 2.07 -22.84 4.19
N GLY A 408 2.54 -21.66 4.60
CA GLY A 408 1.71 -20.45 4.60
C GLY A 408 1.43 -19.98 3.18
N ILE A 409 0.25 -19.43 2.90
CA ILE A 409 -0.13 -18.93 1.58
C ILE A 409 -0.38 -17.43 1.63
N ILE A 410 0.27 -16.68 0.74
CA ILE A 410 -0.09 -15.31 0.40
C ILE A 410 -0.85 -15.35 -0.92
N LEU A 411 -2.03 -14.75 -0.99
CA LEU A 411 -2.83 -14.68 -2.22
C LEU A 411 -2.54 -13.38 -2.97
N SER A 412 -2.06 -13.50 -4.19
CA SER A 412 -1.94 -12.40 -5.14
C SER A 412 -2.32 -12.83 -6.56
N PRO A 413 -3.56 -13.29 -6.81
CA PRO A 413 -3.92 -13.85 -8.11
C PRO A 413 -3.73 -12.82 -9.24
N ALA A 414 -3.13 -13.23 -10.35
CA ALA A 414 -2.75 -12.29 -11.42
C ALA A 414 -3.93 -11.58 -12.08
N ASP A 415 -5.11 -12.19 -12.07
CA ASP A 415 -6.35 -11.62 -12.62
C ASP A 415 -7.22 -10.90 -11.57
N HIS A 416 -6.70 -10.68 -10.36
CA HIS A 416 -7.37 -9.92 -9.29
C HIS A 416 -6.48 -8.87 -8.65
N ALA A 417 -5.26 -9.26 -8.26
CA ALA A 417 -4.39 -8.49 -7.37
C ALA A 417 -3.21 -7.82 -8.08
N TYR A 418 -2.86 -8.24 -9.30
CA TYR A 418 -1.78 -7.62 -10.07
C TYR A 418 -2.23 -6.24 -10.57
N LEU A 419 -1.56 -5.23 -10.04
CA LEU A 419 -1.84 -3.82 -10.31
C LEU A 419 -1.31 -3.37 -11.66
N ASP A 420 -0.42 -4.12 -12.31
CA ASP A 420 0.04 -3.84 -13.67
C ASP A 420 -0.90 -4.38 -14.76
N MET A 421 -1.90 -5.22 -14.41
CA MET A 421 -2.92 -5.60 -15.37
C MET A 421 -3.72 -4.37 -15.80
N LYS A 422 -4.01 -4.27 -17.10
CA LYS A 422 -4.90 -3.27 -17.67
C LYS A 422 -6.29 -3.34 -17.03
N TYR A 423 -6.93 -2.18 -16.84
CA TYR A 423 -8.30 -2.11 -16.36
C TYR A 423 -9.29 -2.59 -17.43
N ASP A 424 -9.02 -2.19 -18.67
CA ASP A 424 -9.81 -2.45 -19.87
C ASP A 424 -8.91 -2.44 -21.12
N LYS A 425 -9.51 -2.67 -22.29
CA LYS A 425 -8.79 -2.68 -23.58
C LYS A 425 -8.14 -1.34 -23.95
N ASP A 426 -8.65 -0.23 -23.43
CA ASP A 426 -8.24 1.13 -23.78
C ASP A 426 -7.22 1.71 -22.79
N SER A 427 -6.90 0.96 -21.73
CA SER A 427 -5.91 1.31 -20.74
C SER A 427 -4.54 1.55 -21.41
N PRO A 428 -3.91 2.72 -21.20
CA PRO A 428 -2.70 3.12 -21.93
C PRO A 428 -1.42 2.46 -21.41
N LEU A 429 -1.46 1.97 -20.17
CA LEU A 429 -0.35 1.32 -19.47
C LEU A 429 -0.78 -0.08 -19.03
N GLY A 430 0.17 -0.89 -18.59
CA GLY A 430 -0.09 -2.24 -18.09
C GLY A 430 -0.11 -3.31 -19.17
N THR A 431 -0.18 -4.55 -18.72
CA THR A 431 -0.26 -5.75 -19.57
C THR A 431 -1.65 -6.40 -19.48
N ASN A 432 -1.94 -7.42 -20.28
CA ASN A 432 -3.26 -8.06 -20.31
C ASN A 432 -3.20 -9.59 -20.45
N TRP A 433 -2.06 -10.20 -20.11
CA TRP A 433 -1.85 -11.64 -20.26
C TRP A 433 -2.78 -12.45 -19.35
N ALA A 434 -3.10 -11.93 -18.15
CA ALA A 434 -4.10 -12.49 -17.23
C ALA A 434 -5.53 -11.96 -17.47
N GLY A 435 -5.76 -11.23 -18.57
CA GLY A 435 -7.02 -10.55 -18.87
C GLY A 435 -7.05 -9.10 -18.39
N TYR A 436 -8.27 -8.55 -18.29
CA TYR A 436 -8.50 -7.18 -17.80
C TYR A 436 -9.03 -7.22 -16.37
N VAL A 437 -8.47 -6.38 -15.51
CA VAL A 437 -8.77 -6.34 -14.08
C VAL A 437 -9.35 -4.98 -13.71
N GLY A 438 -10.66 -4.84 -13.87
CA GLY A 438 -11.43 -3.71 -13.36
C GLY A 438 -11.37 -3.60 -11.83
N VAL A 439 -11.92 -2.52 -11.29
CA VAL A 439 -11.94 -2.26 -9.84
C VAL A 439 -12.81 -3.29 -9.13
N ARG A 440 -13.97 -3.61 -9.71
CA ARG A 440 -14.86 -4.64 -9.19
C ARG A 440 -14.17 -5.99 -9.16
N ARG A 441 -13.56 -6.44 -10.26
CA ARG A 441 -12.85 -7.73 -10.29
C ARG A 441 -11.74 -7.82 -9.24
N SER A 442 -11.04 -6.72 -9.01
CA SER A 442 -9.98 -6.62 -8.00
C SER A 442 -10.50 -6.71 -6.56
N TYR A 443 -11.76 -6.34 -6.32
CA TYR A 443 -12.41 -6.34 -5.00
C TYR A 443 -13.31 -7.57 -4.75
N ASP A 444 -14.08 -8.01 -5.74
CA ASP A 444 -15.26 -8.87 -5.59
C ASP A 444 -14.89 -10.36 -5.51
N TRP A 445 -14.06 -10.72 -4.54
CA TRP A 445 -13.62 -12.06 -4.19
C TRP A 445 -13.26 -12.14 -2.70
N ASP A 446 -13.29 -13.34 -2.10
CA ASP A 446 -12.90 -13.55 -0.71
C ASP A 446 -11.60 -14.36 -0.60
N PRO A 447 -10.52 -13.80 -0.01
CA PRO A 447 -9.29 -14.56 0.26
C PRO A 447 -9.51 -15.85 1.09
N GLY A 448 -10.60 -15.92 1.87
CA GLY A 448 -10.94 -17.06 2.69
C GLY A 448 -11.44 -18.30 1.94
N ASP A 449 -11.96 -18.13 0.71
CA ASP A 449 -12.52 -19.23 -0.10
C ASP A 449 -11.92 -19.33 -1.51
N TYR A 450 -11.05 -18.40 -1.89
CA TYR A 450 -10.47 -18.33 -3.24
C TYR A 450 -9.75 -19.62 -3.69
N LEU A 451 -8.93 -20.21 -2.82
CA LEU A 451 -8.29 -21.51 -3.07
C LEU A 451 -9.11 -22.63 -2.43
N GLU A 452 -10.05 -23.17 -3.20
CA GLU A 452 -10.91 -24.28 -2.75
C GLU A 452 -10.08 -25.43 -2.15
N GLY A 453 -10.42 -25.83 -0.93
CA GLY A 453 -9.78 -26.92 -0.19
C GLY A 453 -8.51 -26.54 0.58
N ALA A 454 -8.02 -25.29 0.48
CA ALA A 454 -6.96 -24.79 1.36
C ALA A 454 -7.50 -24.57 2.79
N PRO A 455 -6.77 -24.96 3.84
CA PRO A 455 -7.15 -24.60 5.22
C PRO A 455 -7.12 -23.08 5.40
N GLY A 456 -8.18 -22.50 5.99
CA GLY A 456 -8.30 -21.05 6.12
C GLY A 456 -7.18 -20.42 6.96
N GLU A 457 -6.67 -21.14 7.95
CA GLU A 457 -5.53 -20.73 8.78
C GLU A 457 -4.18 -20.72 8.03
N ALA A 458 -4.08 -21.41 6.90
CA ALA A 458 -2.90 -21.35 6.05
C ALA A 458 -2.85 -20.06 5.22
N ILE A 459 -3.98 -19.38 5.02
CA ILE A 459 -4.04 -18.10 4.30
C ILE A 459 -3.53 -16.99 5.23
N LEU A 460 -2.31 -16.52 4.97
CA LEU A 460 -1.67 -15.46 5.76
C LEU A 460 -2.22 -14.07 5.41
N GLY A 461 -2.75 -13.91 4.20
CA GLY A 461 -3.40 -12.70 3.71
C GLY A 461 -3.19 -12.49 2.21
N VAL A 462 -3.19 -11.22 1.80
CA VAL A 462 -3.15 -10.81 0.38
C VAL A 462 -1.97 -9.90 0.09
N GLU A 463 -1.56 -9.89 -1.18
CA GLU A 463 -0.56 -8.96 -1.69
C GLU A 463 -1.00 -8.39 -3.03
N ALA A 464 -0.68 -7.11 -3.28
CA ALA A 464 -0.95 -6.42 -4.53
C ALA A 464 0.36 -6.12 -5.28
N PRO A 465 0.80 -7.00 -6.21
CA PRO A 465 2.01 -6.76 -6.97
C PRO A 465 1.85 -5.69 -8.03
N LEU A 466 2.84 -4.82 -8.17
CA LEU A 466 2.95 -3.82 -9.22
C LEU A 466 4.23 -4.06 -10.01
N TRP A 467 4.11 -4.85 -11.07
CA TRP A 467 5.16 -5.04 -12.08
C TRP A 467 5.33 -3.78 -12.93
N SER A 468 6.54 -3.56 -13.44
CA SER A 468 6.94 -2.28 -14.02
C SER A 468 7.42 -2.33 -15.46
N GLU A 469 7.16 -3.38 -16.25
CA GLU A 469 7.53 -3.45 -17.68
C GLU A 469 7.06 -2.22 -18.48
N THR A 470 5.92 -1.67 -18.10
CA THR A 470 5.28 -0.53 -18.79
C THR A 470 5.30 0.76 -17.96
N LEU A 471 5.88 0.73 -16.74
CA LEU A 471 5.75 1.81 -15.76
C LEU A 471 7.13 2.39 -15.46
N SER A 472 7.36 3.65 -15.84
CA SER A 472 8.67 4.30 -15.73
C SER A 472 8.66 5.60 -14.92
N THR A 473 7.49 6.05 -14.46
CA THR A 473 7.33 7.30 -13.70
C THR A 473 6.42 7.09 -12.48
N SER A 474 6.51 7.98 -11.49
CA SER A 474 5.60 7.92 -10.33
C SER A 474 4.14 8.09 -10.71
N ALA A 475 3.83 8.88 -11.76
CA ALA A 475 2.47 9.00 -12.26
C ALA A 475 1.95 7.69 -12.88
N HIS A 476 2.81 6.90 -13.53
CA HIS A 476 2.45 5.58 -14.04
C HIS A 476 2.16 4.61 -12.89
N LEU A 477 3.04 4.58 -11.88
CA LEU A 477 2.83 3.75 -10.68
C LEU A 477 1.51 4.09 -10.01
N GLU A 478 1.25 5.37 -9.77
CA GLU A 478 0.01 5.84 -9.14
C GLU A 478 -1.21 5.48 -9.98
N TYR A 479 -1.17 5.74 -11.29
CA TYR A 479 -2.28 5.45 -12.20
C TYR A 479 -2.69 3.98 -12.18
N MET A 480 -1.73 3.05 -12.09
CA MET A 480 -1.97 1.61 -12.07
C MET A 480 -2.29 1.06 -10.66
N THR A 481 -1.76 1.71 -9.62
CA THR A 481 -2.03 1.39 -8.22
C THR A 481 -3.44 1.80 -7.81
N PHE A 482 -3.88 2.99 -8.21
CA PHE A 482 -5.14 3.58 -7.78
C PHE A 482 -6.16 3.52 -8.92
N PRO A 483 -7.34 2.90 -8.68
CA PRO A 483 -7.97 2.76 -7.37
C PRO A 483 -8.02 1.33 -6.80
N ARG A 484 -7.21 0.38 -7.30
CA ARG A 484 -7.27 -1.04 -6.90
C ARG A 484 -6.57 -1.36 -5.59
N LEU A 485 -5.47 -0.69 -5.24
CA LEU A 485 -4.78 -0.92 -3.96
C LEU A 485 -5.72 -0.85 -2.74
N PRO A 486 -6.61 0.14 -2.59
CA PRO A 486 -7.60 0.16 -1.50
C PRO A 486 -8.53 -1.06 -1.47
N ALA A 487 -8.83 -1.69 -2.61
CA ALA A 487 -9.62 -2.92 -2.66
C ALA A 487 -8.87 -4.08 -2.00
N LEU A 488 -7.63 -4.33 -2.40
CA LEU A 488 -6.80 -5.39 -1.81
C LEU A 488 -6.50 -5.11 -0.32
N ALA A 489 -6.27 -3.85 0.03
CA ALA A 489 -6.09 -3.45 1.42
C ALA A 489 -7.33 -3.77 2.27
N GLU A 490 -8.53 -3.62 1.70
CA GLU A 490 -9.78 -3.98 2.36
C GLU A 490 -9.92 -5.49 2.54
N LEU A 491 -9.64 -6.29 1.51
CA LEU A 491 -9.68 -7.75 1.61
C LEU A 491 -8.71 -8.30 2.68
N GLY A 492 -7.55 -7.67 2.84
CA GLY A 492 -6.58 -8.01 3.86
C GLY A 492 -6.96 -7.57 5.28
N TRP A 493 -7.74 -6.49 5.42
CA TRP A 493 -8.01 -5.85 6.71
C TRP A 493 -9.41 -6.14 7.25
N SER A 494 -10.44 -5.99 6.43
CA SER A 494 -11.82 -5.95 6.86
C SER A 494 -12.39 -7.36 7.07
N PRO A 495 -13.31 -7.54 8.03
CA PRO A 495 -14.06 -8.79 8.16
C PRO A 495 -14.87 -9.11 6.90
N ALA A 496 -15.04 -10.41 6.59
CA ALA A 496 -15.75 -10.87 5.39
C ALA A 496 -17.20 -10.37 5.32
N ASP A 497 -17.89 -10.20 6.45
CA ASP A 497 -19.28 -9.73 6.52
C ASP A 497 -19.45 -8.24 6.16
N THR A 498 -18.36 -7.48 6.05
CA THR A 498 -18.37 -6.10 5.55
C THR A 498 -18.13 -6.03 4.03
N HIS A 499 -17.82 -7.17 3.40
CA HIS A 499 -17.53 -7.24 1.97
C HIS A 499 -18.82 -7.06 1.16
N ASP A 500 -19.00 -5.87 0.61
CA ASP A 500 -20.10 -5.55 -0.30
C ASP A 500 -19.63 -4.55 -1.36
N TRP A 501 -19.73 -4.93 -2.64
CA TRP A 501 -19.27 -4.09 -3.76
C TRP A 501 -20.00 -2.74 -3.81
N ALA A 502 -21.32 -2.73 -3.55
CA ALA A 502 -22.11 -1.52 -3.65
C ALA A 502 -21.71 -0.50 -2.57
N ALA A 503 -21.49 -0.93 -1.33
CA ALA A 503 -21.00 -0.09 -0.25
C ALA A 503 -19.53 0.30 -0.44
N PHE A 504 -18.69 -0.61 -0.91
CA PHE A 504 -17.28 -0.35 -1.16
C PHE A 504 -17.06 0.74 -2.20
N ARG A 505 -17.72 0.68 -3.36
CA ARG A 505 -17.50 1.67 -4.42
C ARG A 505 -17.89 3.09 -4.00
N GLU A 506 -18.83 3.25 -3.08
CA GLU A 506 -19.18 4.57 -2.49
C GLU A 506 -18.07 5.08 -1.55
N ARG A 507 -17.49 4.20 -0.72
CA ARG A 507 -16.35 4.55 0.15
C ARG A 507 -15.08 4.83 -0.66
N LEU A 508 -14.90 4.11 -1.77
CA LEU A 508 -13.82 4.31 -2.73
C LEU A 508 -13.99 5.61 -3.50
N ALA A 509 -15.20 5.93 -3.98
CA ALA A 509 -15.50 7.19 -4.64
C ALA A 509 -15.13 8.40 -3.75
N ALA A 510 -15.37 8.28 -2.44
CA ALA A 510 -15.01 9.30 -1.46
C ALA A 510 -13.49 9.51 -1.29
N GLN A 511 -12.64 8.63 -1.83
CA GLN A 511 -11.19 8.80 -1.88
C GLN A 511 -10.74 9.72 -3.02
N GLY A 512 -11.49 9.83 -4.12
CA GLY A 512 -11.11 10.62 -5.30
C GLY A 512 -10.69 12.07 -4.96
N PRO A 513 -11.53 12.86 -4.26
CA PRO A 513 -11.15 14.20 -3.83
C PRO A 513 -9.94 14.27 -2.89
N ARG A 514 -9.62 13.18 -2.18
CA ARG A 514 -8.42 13.09 -1.33
C ARG A 514 -7.19 12.89 -2.19
N TRP A 515 -7.25 11.97 -3.16
CA TRP A 515 -6.18 11.77 -4.14
C TRP A 515 -5.92 13.03 -4.97
N ASP A 516 -6.97 13.73 -5.40
CA ASP A 516 -6.85 15.03 -6.06
C ASP A 516 -6.11 16.06 -5.18
N ALA A 517 -6.41 16.10 -3.87
CA ALA A 517 -5.74 17.00 -2.93
C ALA A 517 -4.27 16.61 -2.64
N GLN A 518 -3.93 15.32 -2.78
CA GLN A 518 -2.58 14.79 -2.65
C GLN A 518 -1.77 14.90 -3.95
N GLY A 519 -2.42 15.12 -5.09
CA GLY A 519 -1.79 15.04 -6.40
C GLY A 519 -1.40 13.60 -6.78
N ILE A 520 -2.22 12.62 -6.38
CA ILE A 520 -2.09 11.22 -6.79
C ILE A 520 -2.84 11.04 -8.12
N HIS A 521 -2.14 10.51 -9.12
CA HIS A 521 -2.76 10.12 -10.39
C HIS A 521 -3.50 8.80 -10.22
N TYR A 522 -4.73 8.69 -10.73
CA TYR A 522 -5.51 7.46 -10.60
C TYR A 522 -6.45 7.25 -11.79
N TYR A 523 -6.76 5.99 -12.09
CA TYR A 523 -7.77 5.65 -13.08
C TYR A 523 -9.18 5.93 -12.54
N ARG A 524 -9.92 6.84 -13.18
CA ARG A 524 -11.32 7.12 -12.88
C ARG A 524 -12.21 6.07 -13.52
N SER A 525 -12.23 4.87 -12.93
CA SER A 525 -13.04 3.74 -13.40
C SER A 525 -14.52 4.11 -13.53
N PRO A 526 -15.20 3.74 -14.62
CA PRO A 526 -16.65 3.93 -14.77
C PRO A 526 -17.48 3.05 -13.81
N GLU A 527 -16.85 2.08 -13.15
CA GLU A 527 -17.52 1.20 -12.16
C GLU A 527 -17.77 1.92 -10.82
N VAL A 528 -17.07 3.04 -10.58
CA VAL A 528 -17.07 3.79 -9.33
C VAL A 528 -17.79 5.13 -9.52
N PRO A 529 -18.76 5.48 -8.66
CA PRO A 529 -19.54 6.71 -8.77
C PRO A 529 -18.75 7.92 -8.23
N TRP A 530 -17.69 8.33 -8.93
CA TRP A 530 -16.87 9.47 -8.53
C TRP A 530 -17.72 10.74 -8.37
N PRO A 531 -17.50 11.55 -7.32
CA PRO A 531 -18.24 12.80 -7.15
C PRO A 531 -17.94 13.77 -8.30
N ASP A 532 -19.00 14.38 -8.85
CA ASP A 532 -18.90 15.38 -9.91
C ASP A 532 -18.07 16.58 -9.44
N GLY A 533 -16.94 16.83 -10.09
CA GLY A 533 -16.00 17.83 -9.58
C GLY A 533 -14.62 17.88 -10.22
N ARG A 534 -14.52 17.64 -11.54
CA ARG A 534 -13.63 18.30 -12.52
C ARG A 534 -13.61 17.52 -13.82
#